data_AF-A0A5B2Z2N4-F1
#
_entry.id   AF-A0A5B2Z2N4-F1
#
_cell.length_a   1.000
_cell.length_b   1.000
_cell.length_c   1.000
_cell.angle_alpha   90.00
_cell.angle_beta   90.00
_cell.angle_gamma   90.00
#
_symmetry.space_group_name_H-M   'P 1'
#
loop_
_entity.id
_entity.type
_entity.pdbx_description
1 polymer ?
#
loop_
_entity_poly.entity_id
_entity_poly.type
_entity_poly.pdbx_seq_one_letter_code
_entity_poly.pdbx_strand_id
1 'polypeptide(L)'
;MTSIFQFQTSFEFSWPCIDRSDGKAPIAVSGNNVYVAWWRNSTGNYEVMFKASEDGGQTFGDKINLSNSSNGTSVEADIAAVDDNVYVTFAENKTGTADAYIMTSNDNGKTFNPAVKLTHNSDSKLANKTYMSQLSSYNVKTSPYELKVAAEGDNVYVLATGGEKNSTTYQPDVFIKVSNDSGKTFGKDINLSQSHGNKSDRIQIEAIDGKVYATW
;
A
#
# COMPACT_ATOMS: atom_id res chain seq x y z
N MET A 1 35.42 25.66 -31.31
CA MET A 1 35.64 25.37 -29.88
C MET A 1 34.29 24.89 -29.35
N THR A 2 34.08 23.58 -29.36
CA THR A 2 32.79 22.96 -29.05
C THR A 2 32.78 22.63 -27.57
N SER A 3 31.96 23.33 -26.78
CA SER A 3 31.81 23.05 -25.36
C SER A 3 31.00 21.76 -25.21
N ILE A 4 31.63 20.74 -24.64
CA ILE A 4 31.00 19.46 -24.29
C ILE A 4 30.23 19.70 -22.99
N PHE A 5 28.91 19.55 -23.01
CA PHE A 5 28.13 19.45 -21.77
C PHE A 5 28.41 18.09 -21.15
N GLN A 6 29.18 18.08 -20.05
CA GLN A 6 29.24 16.94 -19.14
C GLN A 6 27.91 16.86 -18.39
N PHE A 7 27.17 15.76 -18.56
CA PHE A 7 26.09 15.42 -17.65
C PHE A 7 26.72 15.02 -16.32
N GLN A 8 26.49 15.82 -15.29
CA GLN A 8 26.85 15.47 -13.92
C GLN A 8 25.84 14.42 -13.44
N THR A 9 26.28 13.18 -13.24
CA THR A 9 25.51 12.16 -12.52
C THR A 9 25.54 12.52 -11.03
N SER A 10 24.47 13.08 -10.49
CA SER A 10 24.39 13.30 -9.03
C SER A 10 23.99 12.00 -8.31
N PHE A 11 24.72 11.69 -7.23
CA PHE A 11 24.45 10.64 -6.24
C PHE A 11 23.89 11.26 -4.95
N GLU A 12 22.86 12.10 -5.05
CA GLU A 12 22.22 12.76 -3.90
C GLU A 12 20.71 12.85 -4.11
N PHE A 13 19.96 13.16 -3.04
CA PHE A 13 18.50 13.42 -3.06
C PHE A 13 18.18 14.49 -4.12
N SER A 14 17.88 14.05 -5.34
CA SER A 14 17.27 14.90 -6.35
C SER A 14 15.76 14.96 -6.08
N TRP A 15 15.19 16.15 -6.28
CA TRP A 15 13.76 16.40 -6.13
C TRP A 15 12.95 15.28 -6.78
N PRO A 16 12.14 14.49 -6.05
CA PRO A 16 11.14 13.69 -6.73
C PRO A 16 10.13 14.68 -7.29
N CYS A 17 9.85 14.56 -8.58
CA CYS A 17 8.57 14.98 -9.10
C CYS A 17 7.51 14.45 -8.14
N ILE A 18 6.80 15.34 -7.44
CA ILE A 18 5.54 15.00 -6.77
C ILE A 18 4.52 14.83 -7.90
N ASP A 19 4.70 13.81 -8.72
CA ASP A 19 3.60 13.24 -9.47
C ASP A 19 3.14 12.03 -8.67
N ARG A 20 1.82 11.96 -8.42
CA ARG A 20 1.18 10.75 -7.88
C ARG A 20 1.39 9.53 -8.78
N SER A 21 1.92 9.72 -10.00
CA SER A 21 2.27 8.68 -10.95
C SER A 21 3.61 7.98 -10.71
N ASP A 22 4.56 8.60 -9.99
CA ASP A 22 5.82 7.96 -9.61
C ASP A 22 5.67 7.29 -8.24
N GLY A 23 5.88 5.97 -8.18
CA GLY A 23 5.57 5.16 -7.01
C GLY A 23 6.18 5.67 -5.70
N LYS A 24 5.45 5.54 -4.59
CA LYS A 24 5.96 5.86 -3.25
C LYS A 24 6.91 4.75 -2.78
N ALA A 25 7.77 5.09 -1.83
CA ALA A 25 8.62 4.15 -1.11
C ALA A 25 8.42 4.30 0.41
N PRO A 26 7.26 3.87 0.96
CA PRO A 26 7.01 3.95 2.39
C PRO A 26 8.01 3.12 3.19
N ILE A 27 8.28 3.58 4.41
CA ILE A 27 9.29 3.05 5.32
C ILE A 27 8.64 2.77 6.68
N ALA A 28 9.06 1.68 7.33
CA ALA A 28 8.72 1.37 8.71
C ALA A 28 9.98 0.98 9.48
N VAL A 29 9.97 1.20 10.79
CA VAL A 29 11.09 0.90 11.69
C VAL A 29 10.57 0.17 12.91
N SER A 30 11.28 -0.88 13.33
CA SER A 30 11.06 -1.57 14.59
C SER A 30 12.42 -1.94 15.19
N GLY A 31 12.72 -1.42 16.39
CA GLY A 31 14.05 -1.55 16.97
C GLY A 31 15.15 -0.98 16.06
N ASN A 32 16.12 -1.83 15.70
CA ASN A 32 17.21 -1.49 14.78
C ASN A 32 16.90 -1.84 13.31
N ASN A 33 15.75 -2.44 13.04
CA ASN A 33 15.39 -2.89 11.72
C ASN A 33 14.69 -1.78 10.94
N VAL A 34 15.06 -1.64 9.67
CA VAL A 34 14.47 -0.67 8.74
C VAL A 34 13.90 -1.41 7.55
N TYR A 35 12.64 -1.15 7.25
CA TYR A 35 11.90 -1.83 6.18
C TYR A 35 11.42 -0.82 5.16
N VAL A 36 11.59 -1.14 3.88
CA VAL A 36 11.12 -0.29 2.78
C VAL A 36 10.32 -1.15 1.81
N ALA A 37 9.12 -0.70 1.50
CA ALA A 37 8.32 -1.23 0.40
C ALA A 37 8.20 -0.19 -0.71
N TRP A 38 8.10 -0.61 -1.95
CA TRP A 38 7.87 0.28 -3.09
C TRP A 38 7.22 -0.48 -4.24
N TRP A 39 6.72 0.21 -5.25
CA TRP A 39 6.24 -0.44 -6.47
C TRP A 39 6.88 0.19 -7.70
N ARG A 40 7.20 -0.66 -8.68
CA ARG A 40 7.78 -0.22 -9.94
C ARG A 40 7.42 -1.19 -11.05
N ASN A 41 7.33 -0.67 -12.27
CA ASN A 41 7.27 -1.49 -13.46
C ASN A 41 8.68 -2.00 -13.82
N SER A 42 8.94 -3.29 -13.62
CA SER A 42 10.22 -3.92 -13.96
C SER A 42 10.21 -4.75 -15.23
N THR A 43 9.05 -5.29 -15.65
CA THR A 43 8.97 -6.32 -16.70
C THR A 43 7.64 -6.32 -17.48
N GLY A 44 6.88 -5.21 -17.49
CA GLY A 44 5.61 -5.09 -18.23
C GLY A 44 4.39 -4.81 -17.35
N ASN A 45 4.53 -4.96 -16.03
CA ASN A 45 3.52 -4.62 -15.02
C ASN A 45 4.19 -4.06 -13.75
N TYR A 46 3.45 -3.27 -12.97
CA TYR A 46 3.93 -2.85 -11.65
C TYR A 46 3.85 -3.99 -10.66
N GLU A 47 4.89 -4.13 -9.86
CA GLU A 47 5.00 -5.13 -8.79
C GLU A 47 5.47 -4.45 -7.51
N VAL A 48 5.00 -4.96 -6.37
CA VAL A 48 5.37 -4.47 -5.04
C VAL A 48 6.60 -5.22 -4.56
N MET A 49 7.63 -4.46 -4.24
CA MET A 49 8.95 -4.91 -3.86
C MET A 49 9.24 -4.52 -2.41
N PHE A 50 10.12 -5.27 -1.78
CA PHE A 50 10.49 -5.11 -0.38
C PHE A 50 11.99 -5.33 -0.16
N LYS A 51 12.55 -4.59 0.81
CA LYS A 51 13.88 -4.82 1.40
C LYS A 51 13.84 -4.54 2.90
N ALA A 52 14.64 -5.27 3.64
CA ALA A 52 14.90 -5.07 5.06
C ALA A 52 16.38 -4.77 5.32
N SER A 53 16.64 -4.00 6.36
CA SER A 53 17.94 -3.75 6.97
C SER A 53 17.85 -4.16 8.43
N GLU A 54 18.88 -4.83 8.94
CA GLU A 54 19.00 -5.22 10.36
C GLU A 54 20.03 -4.37 11.13
N ASP A 55 20.68 -3.42 10.43
CA ASP A 55 21.83 -2.65 10.92
C ASP A 55 21.57 -1.13 10.95
N GLY A 56 20.31 -0.73 11.15
CA GLY A 56 19.91 0.68 11.24
C GLY A 56 19.93 1.41 9.90
N GLY A 57 19.78 0.68 8.79
CA GLY A 57 19.77 1.23 7.43
C GLY A 57 21.16 1.37 6.79
N GLN A 58 22.22 0.81 7.39
CA GLN A 58 23.57 0.86 6.81
C GLN A 58 23.70 -0.07 5.59
N THR A 59 23.09 -1.25 5.66
CA THR A 59 22.98 -2.19 4.55
C THR A 59 21.57 -2.77 4.45
N PHE A 60 21.16 -3.17 3.24
CA PHE A 60 19.87 -3.80 2.99
C PHE A 60 20.09 -5.16 2.33
N GLY A 61 19.33 -6.16 2.81
CA GLY A 61 19.33 -7.51 2.26
C GLY A 61 18.79 -7.61 0.83
N ASP A 62 18.55 -8.84 0.40
CA ASP A 62 18.02 -9.13 -0.92
C ASP A 62 16.61 -8.57 -1.12
N LYS A 63 16.32 -8.24 -2.39
CA LYS A 63 15.00 -7.73 -2.78
C LYS A 63 13.99 -8.89 -2.84
N ILE A 64 12.84 -8.73 -2.20
CA ILE A 64 11.71 -9.65 -2.27
C ILE A 64 10.62 -9.04 -3.16
N ASN A 65 10.07 -9.81 -4.11
CA ASN A 65 8.84 -9.42 -4.83
C ASN A 65 7.63 -9.98 -4.05
N LEU A 66 6.83 -9.09 -3.46
CA LEU A 66 5.70 -9.46 -2.61
C LEU A 66 4.43 -9.78 -3.40
N SER A 67 4.16 -9.07 -4.50
CA SER A 67 2.96 -9.30 -5.30
C SER A 67 3.08 -10.54 -6.18
N ASN A 68 4.26 -10.74 -6.78
CA ASN A 68 4.61 -11.84 -7.67
C ASN A 68 3.50 -12.21 -8.69
N SER A 69 2.96 -11.20 -9.38
CA SER A 69 1.84 -11.36 -10.30
C SER A 69 2.24 -11.20 -11.75
N SER A 70 2.07 -12.27 -12.53
CA SER A 70 2.38 -12.27 -13.97
C SER A 70 1.27 -11.69 -14.85
N ASN A 71 0.06 -11.59 -14.32
CA ASN A 71 -1.15 -11.19 -15.04
C ASN A 71 -1.91 -10.02 -14.37
N GLY A 72 -1.23 -9.29 -13.47
CA GLY A 72 -1.80 -8.19 -12.71
C GLY A 72 -0.81 -7.05 -12.51
N THR A 73 -1.27 -5.95 -11.95
CA THR A 73 -0.52 -4.75 -11.61
C THR A 73 -0.76 -4.45 -10.15
N SER A 74 0.32 -4.23 -9.40
CA SER A 74 0.32 -4.00 -7.95
C SER A 74 0.94 -2.65 -7.61
N VAL A 75 0.20 -1.83 -6.86
CA VAL A 75 0.52 -0.40 -6.58
C VAL A 75 0.04 0.01 -5.19
N GLU A 76 0.34 1.26 -4.80
CA GLU A 76 -0.08 1.87 -3.52
C GLU A 76 0.29 1.03 -2.31
N ALA A 77 1.54 0.57 -2.29
CA ALA A 77 2.04 -0.12 -1.12
C ALA A 77 2.08 0.83 0.09
N ASP A 78 1.78 0.31 1.26
CA ASP A 78 2.04 0.95 2.56
C ASP A 78 2.57 -0.08 3.56
N ILE A 79 3.36 0.37 4.54
CA ILE A 79 4.09 -0.53 5.44
C ILE A 79 4.03 -0.09 6.90
N ALA A 80 3.85 -1.05 7.80
CA ALA A 80 3.99 -0.91 9.24
C ALA A 80 4.84 -2.04 9.80
N ALA A 81 5.51 -1.80 10.93
CA ALA A 81 6.28 -2.80 11.63
C ALA A 81 6.13 -2.64 13.15
N VAL A 82 6.07 -3.75 13.86
CA VAL A 82 6.01 -3.81 15.33
C VAL A 82 6.65 -5.11 15.78
N ASP A 83 7.55 -5.04 16.75
CA ASP A 83 8.39 -6.16 17.17
C ASP A 83 9.08 -6.81 15.96
N ASP A 84 8.95 -8.13 15.81
CA ASP A 84 9.48 -8.90 14.67
C ASP A 84 8.51 -8.97 13.47
N ASN A 85 7.35 -8.31 13.55
CA ASN A 85 6.33 -8.36 12.51
C ASN A 85 6.43 -7.21 11.51
N VAL A 86 6.17 -7.51 10.25
CA VAL A 86 6.09 -6.53 9.16
C VAL A 86 4.80 -6.74 8.37
N TYR A 87 4.10 -5.65 8.12
CA TYR A 87 2.81 -5.62 7.43
C TYR A 87 2.93 -4.76 6.18
N VAL A 88 2.71 -5.34 5.01
CA VAL A 88 2.70 -4.59 3.75
C VAL A 88 1.34 -4.72 3.10
N THR A 89 0.64 -3.59 2.96
CA THR A 89 -0.62 -3.53 2.20
C THR A 89 -0.34 -3.08 0.77
N PHE A 90 -1.17 -3.48 -0.18
CA PHE A 90 -1.12 -3.00 -1.56
C PHE A 90 -2.43 -3.26 -2.30
N ALA A 91 -2.66 -2.52 -3.38
CA ALA A 91 -3.75 -2.76 -4.32
C ALA A 91 -3.24 -3.58 -5.51
N GLU A 92 -4.01 -4.57 -5.96
CA GLU A 92 -3.66 -5.45 -7.06
C GLU A 92 -4.88 -5.83 -7.90
N ASN A 93 -4.71 -6.03 -9.21
CA ASN A 93 -5.80 -6.33 -10.14
C ASN A 93 -5.73 -7.70 -10.85
N LYS A 94 -4.95 -8.66 -10.33
CA LYS A 94 -4.72 -9.98 -10.97
C LYS A 94 -5.99 -10.81 -11.23
N THR A 95 -7.08 -10.52 -10.52
CA THR A 95 -8.38 -11.20 -10.63
C THR A 95 -9.29 -10.57 -11.69
N GLY A 96 -8.82 -9.52 -12.37
CA GLY A 96 -9.66 -8.71 -13.25
C GLY A 96 -10.53 -7.70 -12.50
N THR A 97 -10.25 -7.43 -11.22
CA THR A 97 -10.76 -6.28 -10.44
C THR A 97 -9.68 -5.80 -9.48
N ALA A 98 -9.60 -4.49 -9.20
CA ALA A 98 -8.70 -3.98 -8.16
C ALA A 98 -9.18 -4.44 -6.77
N ASP A 99 -8.32 -5.17 -6.09
CA ASP A 99 -8.51 -5.73 -4.76
C ASP A 99 -7.38 -5.24 -3.85
N ALA A 100 -7.68 -5.01 -2.56
CA ALA A 100 -6.66 -4.71 -1.57
C ALA A 100 -6.17 -6.00 -0.92
N TYR A 101 -4.87 -6.08 -0.66
CA TYR A 101 -4.20 -7.20 -0.05
C TYR A 101 -3.29 -6.73 1.08
N ILE A 102 -2.97 -7.65 1.99
CA ILE A 102 -1.90 -7.52 2.98
C ILE A 102 -1.02 -8.77 2.97
N MET A 103 0.29 -8.56 3.02
CA MET A 103 1.32 -9.57 3.24
C MET A 103 1.90 -9.37 4.63
N THR A 104 2.08 -10.45 5.37
CA THR A 104 2.59 -10.41 6.75
C THR A 104 3.88 -11.21 6.87
N SER A 105 4.87 -10.64 7.54
CA SER A 105 6.06 -11.34 8.01
C SER A 105 6.04 -11.33 9.53
N ASN A 106 6.55 -12.41 10.11
CA ASN A 106 6.75 -12.60 11.55
C ASN A 106 8.20 -12.99 11.87
N ASP A 107 9.12 -12.66 10.97
CA ASP A 107 10.54 -13.00 11.04
C ASP A 107 11.44 -11.85 10.56
N ASN A 108 11.07 -10.61 10.92
CA ASN A 108 11.80 -9.39 10.54
C ASN A 108 11.89 -9.17 9.02
N GLY A 109 10.87 -9.55 8.28
CA GLY A 109 10.80 -9.36 6.83
C GLY A 109 11.66 -10.34 6.01
N LYS A 110 12.16 -11.43 6.61
CA LYS A 110 12.94 -12.45 5.91
C LYS A 110 12.07 -13.30 4.99
N THR A 111 10.88 -13.66 5.47
CA THR A 111 9.87 -14.39 4.70
C THR A 111 8.49 -13.78 4.93
N PHE A 112 7.58 -14.01 3.99
CA PHE A 112 6.20 -13.52 4.07
C PHE A 112 5.21 -14.68 3.92
N ASN A 113 4.16 -14.63 4.72
CA ASN A 113 3.02 -15.52 4.64
C ASN A 113 2.21 -15.28 3.36
N PRO A 114 1.33 -16.22 2.95
CA PRO A 114 0.42 -16.00 1.83
C PRO A 114 -0.43 -14.73 1.99
N ALA A 115 -0.67 -14.02 0.88
CA ALA A 115 -1.43 -12.78 0.87
C ALA A 115 -2.87 -12.97 1.39
N VAL A 116 -3.29 -12.09 2.29
CA VAL A 116 -4.68 -12.00 2.75
C VAL A 116 -5.40 -10.93 1.93
N LYS A 117 -6.49 -11.31 1.27
CA LYS A 117 -7.36 -10.37 0.53
C LYS A 117 -8.27 -9.62 1.51
N LEU A 118 -8.30 -8.29 1.39
CA LEU A 118 -9.06 -7.40 2.26
C LEU A 118 -10.38 -6.92 1.64
N THR A 119 -10.53 -6.97 0.31
CA THR A 119 -11.75 -6.54 -0.39
C THR A 119 -12.74 -7.68 -0.62
N HIS A 120 -14.04 -7.37 -0.58
CA HIS A 120 -15.11 -8.24 -1.02
C HIS A 120 -15.96 -7.55 -2.10
N ASN A 121 -15.49 -7.62 -3.35
CA ASN A 121 -16.06 -6.89 -4.48
C ASN A 121 -17.29 -7.55 -5.15
N SER A 122 -17.78 -8.70 -4.63
CA SER A 122 -18.79 -9.52 -5.30
C SER A 122 -20.15 -8.83 -5.51
N ASP A 123 -20.45 -7.78 -4.73
CA ASP A 123 -21.76 -7.13 -4.70
C ASP A 123 -21.73 -5.65 -5.11
N SER A 124 -20.60 -5.14 -5.60
CA SER A 124 -20.48 -3.73 -6.01
C SER A 124 -21.26 -3.45 -7.31
N LYS A 125 -22.21 -2.52 -7.27
CA LYS A 125 -22.88 -1.99 -8.48
C LYS A 125 -21.99 -1.01 -9.26
N LEU A 126 -20.96 -0.48 -8.63
CA LEU A 126 -19.87 0.22 -9.31
C LEU A 126 -19.01 -0.86 -9.96
N ALA A 127 -19.32 -1.22 -11.19
CA ALA A 127 -18.44 -2.09 -11.97
C ALA A 127 -17.07 -1.40 -12.06
N ASN A 128 -16.06 -2.00 -11.43
CA ASN A 128 -14.66 -1.55 -11.43
C ASN A 128 -14.09 -1.37 -12.88
N LYS A 129 -14.82 -1.83 -13.89
CA LYS A 129 -14.49 -1.79 -15.32
C LYS A 129 -14.04 -0.42 -15.87
N THR A 130 -14.57 0.70 -15.36
CA THR A 130 -14.16 2.06 -15.79
C THR A 130 -12.88 2.54 -15.10
N TYR A 131 -12.58 2.06 -13.90
CA TYR A 131 -11.31 2.33 -13.17
C TYR A 131 -10.19 1.42 -13.66
N MET A 132 -10.54 0.23 -14.16
CA MET A 132 -9.59 -0.74 -14.70
C MET A 132 -8.90 -0.31 -15.99
N SER A 133 -9.55 0.47 -16.85
CA SER A 133 -8.90 1.06 -18.03
C SER A 133 -7.79 2.06 -17.66
N GLN A 134 -7.80 2.56 -16.41
CA GLN A 134 -6.82 3.48 -15.86
C GLN A 134 -5.65 2.77 -15.17
N LEU A 135 -5.85 1.55 -14.66
CA LEU A 135 -4.75 0.71 -14.17
C LEU A 135 -3.98 0.02 -15.31
N SER A 136 -4.63 -0.27 -16.43
CA SER A 136 -4.02 -0.91 -17.60
C SER A 136 -3.31 0.07 -18.55
N SER A 137 -3.38 1.37 -18.30
CA SER A 137 -2.67 2.39 -19.07
C SER A 137 -1.56 3.00 -18.22
N TYR A 138 -0.42 3.30 -18.84
CA TYR A 138 0.80 3.88 -18.22
C TYR A 138 0.58 5.20 -17.43
N ASN A 139 -0.65 5.69 -17.33
CA ASN A 139 -1.10 6.93 -16.70
C ASN A 139 -2.09 6.62 -15.55
N VAL A 140 -1.69 5.81 -14.57
CA VAL A 140 -2.52 5.50 -13.40
C VAL A 140 -2.78 6.81 -12.62
N LYS A 141 -4.01 7.35 -12.70
CA LYS A 141 -4.37 8.58 -11.98
C LYS A 141 -4.98 8.37 -10.60
N THR A 142 -5.52 7.19 -10.27
CA THR A 142 -6.03 6.85 -8.92
C THR A 142 -6.20 5.34 -8.76
N SER A 143 -5.53 4.73 -7.77
CA SER A 143 -6.10 3.53 -7.13
C SER A 143 -7.43 3.92 -6.48
N PRO A 144 -8.50 3.09 -6.54
CA PRO A 144 -9.72 3.37 -5.77
C PRO A 144 -9.46 3.34 -4.25
N TYR A 145 -8.39 2.66 -3.83
CA TYR A 145 -7.98 2.51 -2.45
C TYR A 145 -6.65 3.25 -2.26
N GLU A 146 -6.69 4.41 -1.62
CA GLU A 146 -5.53 4.80 -0.82
C GLU A 146 -5.50 3.85 0.38
N LEU A 147 -4.42 3.10 0.54
CA LEU A 147 -4.24 2.19 1.67
C LEU A 147 -3.29 2.82 2.68
N LYS A 148 -3.60 2.62 3.96
CA LYS A 148 -2.66 2.82 5.06
C LYS A 148 -2.72 1.67 6.05
N VAL A 149 -1.60 1.35 6.66
CA VAL A 149 -1.52 0.32 7.71
C VAL A 149 -0.83 0.87 8.96
N ALA A 150 -1.35 0.52 10.12
CA ALA A 150 -0.69 0.70 11.42
C ALA A 150 -0.83 -0.58 12.24
N ALA A 151 0.07 -0.79 13.18
CA ALA A 151 0.03 -1.95 14.06
C ALA A 151 0.56 -1.62 15.46
N GLU A 152 0.01 -2.29 16.47
CA GLU A 152 0.46 -2.22 17.85
C GLU A 152 0.20 -3.58 18.53
N GLY A 153 1.26 -4.22 19.02
CA GLY A 153 1.20 -5.62 19.47
C GLY A 153 0.63 -6.53 18.38
N ASP A 154 -0.38 -7.34 18.73
CA ASP A 154 -1.06 -8.22 17.78
C ASP A 154 -2.16 -7.53 16.95
N ASN A 155 -2.43 -6.25 17.19
CA ASN A 155 -3.46 -5.52 16.49
C ASN A 155 -2.93 -4.92 15.20
N VAL A 156 -3.65 -5.11 14.10
CA VAL A 156 -3.34 -4.52 12.79
C VAL A 156 -4.56 -3.78 12.27
N TYR A 157 -4.35 -2.53 11.90
CA TYR A 157 -5.37 -1.61 11.42
C TYR A 157 -5.08 -1.26 9.97
N VAL A 158 -6.03 -1.54 9.08
CA VAL A 158 -5.93 -1.16 7.67
C VAL A 158 -6.99 -0.13 7.38
N LEU A 159 -6.55 1.08 7.00
CA LEU A 159 -7.40 2.18 6.58
C LEU A 159 -7.43 2.22 5.05
N ALA A 160 -8.61 2.42 4.48
CA ALA A 160 -8.79 2.49 3.03
C ALA A 160 -9.85 3.51 2.63
N THR A 161 -9.63 4.25 1.54
CA THR A 161 -10.71 4.98 0.87
C THR A 161 -11.56 4.01 0.06
N GLY A 162 -12.89 4.08 0.12
CA GLY A 162 -13.77 3.16 -0.59
C GLY A 162 -15.15 3.77 -0.88
N GLY A 163 -15.92 3.13 -1.75
CA GLY A 163 -17.32 3.51 -2.01
C GLY A 163 -18.31 2.69 -1.19
N GLU A 164 -19.44 3.26 -0.81
CA GLU A 164 -20.52 2.49 -0.19
C GLU A 164 -21.16 1.48 -1.15
N LYS A 165 -21.57 0.32 -0.62
CA LYS A 165 -22.13 -0.83 -1.37
C LYS A 165 -23.25 -0.48 -2.35
N ASN A 166 -24.02 0.58 -2.07
CA ASN A 166 -25.17 1.01 -2.86
C ASN A 166 -25.02 2.40 -3.50
N SER A 167 -23.84 3.02 -3.41
CA SER A 167 -23.63 4.35 -3.99
C SER A 167 -23.59 4.31 -5.52
N THR A 168 -24.23 5.28 -6.16
CA THR A 168 -24.20 5.49 -7.61
C THR A 168 -23.22 6.59 -8.03
N THR A 169 -22.60 7.29 -7.07
CA THR A 169 -21.64 8.38 -7.29
C THR A 169 -20.32 8.09 -6.59
N TYR A 170 -19.18 8.38 -7.24
CA TYR A 170 -17.86 8.21 -6.64
C TYR A 170 -17.55 9.34 -5.66
N GLN A 171 -17.98 9.17 -4.42
CA GLN A 171 -17.62 10.01 -3.28
C GLN A 171 -17.03 9.05 -2.23
N PRO A 172 -15.70 8.89 -2.18
CA PRO A 172 -15.07 7.92 -1.30
C PRO A 172 -15.27 8.30 0.17
N ASP A 173 -15.71 7.30 0.94
CA ASP A 173 -15.68 7.27 2.38
C ASP A 173 -14.38 6.61 2.87
N VAL A 174 -14.10 6.74 4.16
CA VAL A 174 -12.96 6.13 4.83
C VAL A 174 -13.42 4.93 5.63
N PHE A 175 -12.84 3.77 5.34
CA PHE A 175 -13.13 2.52 6.00
C PHE A 175 -11.91 2.04 6.76
N ILE A 176 -12.15 1.40 7.91
CA ILE A 176 -11.12 0.67 8.65
C ILE A 176 -11.50 -0.81 8.78
N LYS A 177 -10.51 -1.68 8.62
CA LYS A 177 -10.54 -3.08 9.04
C LYS A 177 -9.56 -3.30 10.16
N VAL A 178 -9.92 -4.19 11.09
CA VAL A 178 -9.10 -4.51 12.27
C VAL A 178 -8.85 -6.02 12.32
N SER A 179 -7.60 -6.37 12.57
CA SER A 179 -7.15 -7.70 12.98
C SER A 179 -6.65 -7.61 14.43
N ASN A 180 -6.87 -8.67 15.21
CA ASN A 180 -6.31 -8.83 16.56
C ASN A 180 -5.49 -10.14 16.66
N ASP A 181 -4.99 -10.62 15.53
CA ASP A 181 -4.26 -11.87 15.39
C ASP A 181 -3.04 -11.73 14.45
N SER A 182 -2.39 -10.57 14.54
CA SER A 182 -1.19 -10.21 13.79
C SER A 182 -1.42 -10.28 12.26
N GLY A 183 -2.60 -9.87 11.80
CA GLY A 183 -2.96 -9.77 10.38
C GLY A 183 -3.35 -11.10 9.73
N LYS A 184 -3.60 -12.17 10.49
CA LYS A 184 -4.04 -13.47 9.93
C LYS A 184 -5.50 -13.41 9.49
N THR A 185 -6.37 -12.76 10.25
CA THR A 185 -7.79 -12.57 9.92
C THR A 185 -8.22 -11.14 10.21
N PHE A 186 -9.20 -10.65 9.44
CA PHE A 186 -9.74 -9.30 9.57
C PHE A 186 -11.24 -9.32 9.79
N GLY A 187 -11.71 -8.42 10.65
CA GLY A 187 -13.13 -8.20 10.88
C GLY A 187 -13.86 -7.53 9.70
N LYS A 188 -15.12 -7.18 9.96
CA LYS A 188 -15.96 -6.42 9.02
C LYS A 188 -15.44 -5.01 8.79
N ASP A 189 -15.86 -4.40 7.68
CA ASP A 189 -15.57 -3.00 7.37
C ASP A 189 -16.32 -2.07 8.34
N ILE A 190 -15.66 -1.00 8.78
CA ILE A 190 -16.25 0.06 9.60
C ILE A 190 -16.11 1.38 8.82
N ASN A 191 -17.23 2.02 8.44
CA ASN A 191 -17.24 3.35 7.82
C ASN A 191 -16.99 4.43 8.89
N LEU A 192 -15.81 5.06 8.86
CA LEU A 192 -15.39 6.09 9.80
C LEU A 192 -15.90 7.48 9.41
N SER A 193 -15.91 7.81 8.13
CA SER A 193 -16.25 9.16 7.66
C SER A 193 -17.75 9.42 7.64
N GLN A 194 -18.57 8.40 7.32
CA GLN A 194 -20.03 8.51 7.15
C GLN A 194 -20.45 9.69 6.24
N SER A 195 -19.58 10.08 5.31
CA SER A 195 -19.58 11.37 4.64
C SER A 195 -20.29 11.31 3.29
N HIS A 196 -21.59 10.96 3.34
CA HIS A 196 -22.42 10.82 2.16
C HIS A 196 -22.39 12.08 1.30
N GLY A 197 -21.84 11.96 0.08
CA GLY A 197 -21.79 13.05 -0.90
C GLY A 197 -20.54 13.94 -0.84
N ASN A 198 -19.64 13.73 0.13
CA ASN A 198 -18.36 14.43 0.22
C ASN A 198 -17.20 13.47 -0.04
N LYS A 199 -16.12 13.99 -0.61
CA LYS A 199 -14.91 13.22 -0.87
C LYS A 199 -14.02 13.23 0.37
N SER A 200 -13.72 12.05 0.91
CA SER A 200 -12.67 11.86 1.92
C SER A 200 -11.43 11.21 1.27
N ASP A 201 -10.26 11.85 1.35
CA ASP A 201 -9.00 11.38 0.76
C ASP A 201 -7.78 11.78 1.61
N ARG A 202 -6.56 11.36 1.21
CA ARG A 202 -5.30 11.66 1.92
C ARG A 202 -5.27 11.11 3.33
N ILE A 203 -5.78 9.89 3.45
CA ILE A 203 -5.93 9.22 4.74
C ILE A 203 -4.56 8.98 5.40
N GLN A 204 -4.51 9.09 6.72
CA GLN A 204 -3.37 8.66 7.54
C GLN A 204 -3.86 7.85 8.73
N ILE A 205 -3.04 6.93 9.22
CA ILE A 205 -3.33 6.14 10.41
C ILE A 205 -2.07 5.94 11.25
N GLU A 206 -2.24 5.95 12.57
CA GLU A 206 -1.20 5.64 13.55
C GLU A 206 -1.81 4.88 14.73
N ALA A 207 -1.08 3.90 15.27
CA ALA A 207 -1.46 3.14 16.45
C ALA A 207 -0.37 3.29 17.51
N ILE A 208 -0.74 3.82 18.69
CA ILE A 208 0.20 4.10 19.78
C ILE A 208 -0.53 4.18 21.12
N ASP A 209 0.08 3.60 22.16
CA ASP A 209 -0.38 3.58 23.54
C ASP A 209 -1.82 3.05 23.69
N GLY A 210 -2.13 1.97 22.99
CA GLY A 210 -3.45 1.32 22.99
C GLY A 210 -4.54 2.14 22.29
N LYS A 211 -4.17 3.12 21.47
CA LYS A 211 -5.09 3.99 20.73
C LYS A 211 -4.77 3.98 19.24
N VAL A 212 -5.81 4.15 18.43
CA VAL A 212 -5.68 4.36 16.99
C VAL A 212 -6.15 5.77 16.63
N TYR A 213 -5.35 6.48 15.84
CA TYR A 213 -5.63 7.80 15.30
C TYR A 213 -5.76 7.68 13.79
N ALA A 214 -6.80 8.27 13.22
CA ALA A 214 -7.00 8.33 11.77
C ALA A 214 -7.39 9.75 11.36
N THR A 215 -6.88 10.21 10.23
CA THR A 215 -7.23 11.51 9.62
C THR A 215 -7.57 11.34 8.15
N TRP A 216 -8.43 12.22 7.62
CA TRP A 216 -8.88 12.28 6.23
C TRP A 216 -9.51 13.64 5.91
#